data_AF-A0A2X2PY40-F1
#
_entry.id   AF-A0A2X2PY40-F1
#
_cell.length_a   1.000
_cell.length_b   1.000
_cell.length_c   1.000
_cell.angle_alpha   90.00
_cell.angle_beta   90.00
_cell.angle_gamma   90.00
#
_symmetry.space_group_name_H-M   'P 1'
#
loop_
_entity.id
_entity.type
_entity.pdbx_description
1 polymer ?
#
loop_
_entity_poly.entity_id
_entity_poly.type
_entity_poly.pdbx_seq_one_letter_code
_entity_poly.pdbx_strand_id
1 'polypeptide(L)' 'MARTTTERALNPHGHVYLLDGLTKLHICKICGTCERRNGQYWWAGKWSKTEPPCGLNTEEQRDWHNNANPDNEDEP' A
#
# COMPACT_ATOMS: atom_id res chain seq x y z
N MET A 1 1.13 -7.45 12.11
CA MET A 1 1.45 -6.31 12.98
C MET A 1 1.61 -5.07 12.11
N ALA A 2 1.09 -3.93 12.53
CA ALA A 2 1.31 -2.67 11.81
C ALA A 2 2.76 -2.22 12.05
N ARG A 3 3.47 -1.83 10.99
CA ARG A 3 4.83 -1.30 11.10
C ARG A 3 4.84 -0.04 11.96
N THR A 4 5.90 0.18 12.72
CA THR A 4 6.15 1.46 13.40
C THR A 4 6.48 2.55 12.38
N THR A 5 6.35 3.82 12.75
CA THR A 5 6.69 4.95 11.88
C THR A 5 8.14 4.88 11.38
N THR A 6 9.06 4.38 12.21
CA THR A 6 10.47 4.20 11.85
C THR A 6 10.68 3.09 10.82
N GLU A 7 9.99 1.96 10.96
CA GLU A 7 10.01 0.87 9.97
C GLU A 7 9.42 1.30 8.62
N ARG A 8 8.44 2.21 8.64
CA ARG A 8 7.91 2.82 7.42
C ARG A 8 8.85 3.84 6.79
N ALA A 9 9.70 4.51 7.56
CA ALA A 9 10.70 5.44 7.03
C ALA A 9 11.94 4.72 6.48
N LEU A 10 12.21 3.50 6.95
CA LEU A 10 13.33 2.64 6.56
C LEU A 10 12.92 1.54 5.58
N ASN A 11 11.78 1.68 4.91
CA ASN A 11 11.28 0.68 3.98
C ASN A 11 12.19 0.55 2.75
N PRO A 12 12.53 -0.69 2.34
CA PRO A 12 13.46 -0.92 1.23
C PRO A 12 12.92 -0.43 -0.11
N HIS A 13 11.60 -0.30 -0.22
CA HIS A 13 10.92 0.17 -1.41
C HIS A 13 10.84 1.71 -1.50
N GLY A 14 11.29 2.46 -0.49
CA GLY A 14 11.37 3.93 -0.54
C GLY A 14 10.02 4.66 -0.48
N HIS A 15 8.99 4.06 0.12
CA HIS A 15 7.69 4.74 0.24
C HIS A 15 7.73 5.84 1.30
N VAL A 16 7.17 6.99 0.95
CA VAL A 16 6.92 8.08 1.91
C VAL A 16 5.49 7.96 2.44
N TYR A 17 5.29 7.05 3.41
CA TYR A 17 4.00 6.89 4.08
C TYR A 17 3.71 8.06 5.01
N LEU A 18 2.57 8.71 4.80
CA LEU A 18 2.05 9.76 5.66
C LEU A 18 0.69 9.32 6.22
N LEU A 19 0.48 9.58 7.50
CA LEU A 19 -0.81 9.31 8.13
C LEU A 19 -1.84 10.32 7.60
N ASP A 20 -2.80 9.81 6.84
CA ASP A 20 -3.92 10.61 6.36
C ASP A 20 -4.88 10.92 7.53
N GLY A 21 -5.16 12.21 7.71
CA GLY A 21 -5.92 12.70 8.86
C GLY A 21 -7.39 12.27 8.87
N LEU A 22 -7.96 12.06 7.68
CA LEU A 22 -9.37 11.72 7.44
C LEU A 22 -9.60 10.22 7.59
N THR A 23 -8.82 9.41 6.88
CA THR A 23 -8.98 7.94 6.86
C THR A 23 -8.23 7.24 8.00
N LYS A 24 -7.31 7.94 8.69
CA LYS A 24 -6.39 7.36 9.68
C LYS A 24 -5.54 6.21 9.11
N LEU A 25 -5.35 6.21 7.79
CA LEU A 25 -4.53 5.23 7.07
C LEU A 25 -3.18 5.82 6.68
N HIS A 26 -2.17 4.97 6.52
CA HIS A 26 -0.85 5.43 6.08
C HIS A 26 -0.80 5.37 4.55
N ILE A 27 -0.81 6.52 3.90
CA ILE A 27 -0.83 6.61 2.44
C ILE A 27 0.52 7.14 1.95
N CYS A 28 1.11 6.44 0.99
CA CYS A 28 2.33 6.88 0.35
C CYS A 28 2.05 8.10 -0.52
N LYS A 29 2.77 9.21 -0.31
CA LYS A 29 2.61 10.42 -1.13
C LYS A 29 3.19 10.34 -2.54
N ILE A 30 4.03 9.34 -2.82
CA ILE A 30 4.65 9.16 -4.12
C ILE A 30 3.71 8.37 -5.03
N CYS A 31 3.32 7.18 -4.60
CA CYS A 31 2.59 6.23 -5.43
C CYS A 31 1.11 6.05 -5.06
N GLY A 32 0.67 6.60 -3.92
CA GLY A 32 -0.69 6.43 -3.43
C GLY A 32 -0.97 5.09 -2.76
N THR A 33 0.03 4.23 -2.54
CA THR A 33 -0.14 2.97 -1.80
C THR A 33 -0.60 3.24 -0.37
N CYS A 34 -1.65 2.58 0.06
CA CYS A 34 -2.23 2.69 1.38
C CYS A 34 -1.90 1.45 2.22
N GLU A 35 -1.26 1.62 3.37
CA GLU A 35 -1.04 0.57 4.35
C GLU A 35 -2.12 0.63 5.43
N ARG A 36 -2.84 -0.49 5.59
CA ARG A 36 -3.82 -0.70 6.67
C ARG A 36 -3.16 -1.36 7.89
N ARG A 37 -3.77 -1.19 9.06
CA ARG A 37 -3.31 -1.77 10.35
C ARG A 37 -3.21 -3.29 10.35
N ASN A 38 -3.94 -3.95 9.46
CA ASN A 38 -3.92 -5.41 9.30
C ASN A 38 -2.70 -5.91 8.50
N GLY A 39 -1.79 -5.02 8.08
CA GLY A 39 -0.65 -5.37 7.23
C GLY A 39 -1.04 -5.62 5.77
N GLN A 40 -2.18 -5.08 5.35
CA GLN A 40 -2.62 -5.11 3.96
C GLN A 40 -2.26 -3.80 3.27
N TYR A 41 -1.74 -3.92 2.06
CA TYR A 41 -1.38 -2.83 1.18
C TYR A 41 -2.44 -2.72 0.09
N TRP A 42 -2.98 -1.52 -0.06
CA TRP A 42 -4.03 -1.16 -0.99
C TRP A 42 -3.47 -0.22 -2.04
N TRP A 43 -3.70 -0.53 -3.31
CA TRP A 43 -3.28 0.33 -4.40
C TRP A 43 -4.18 0.11 -5.63
N ALA A 44 -4.67 1.22 -6.20
CA ALA A 44 -5.51 1.23 -7.42
C ALA A 44 -6.66 0.20 -7.41
N GLY A 45 -7.42 0.14 -6.31
CA GLY A 45 -8.60 -0.74 -6.17
C GLY A 45 -8.28 -2.22 -5.94
N LYS A 46 -7.02 -2.57 -5.65
CA LYS A 46 -6.60 -3.92 -5.30
C LYS A 46 -5.81 -3.94 -4.00
N TRP A 47 -5.72 -5.11 -3.39
CA TRP A 47 -4.98 -5.29 -2.15
C TRP A 47 -4.10 -6.53 -2.13
N SER A 48 -3.00 -6.46 -1.39
CA SER A 48 -2.14 -7.62 -1.12
C SER A 48 -1.57 -7.54 0.29
N LYS A 49 -1.06 -8.67 0.79
CA LYS A 49 -0.27 -8.72 2.03
C LYS A 49 1.20 -8.32 1.79
N THR A 50 1.62 -8.32 0.53
CA THR A 50 2.97 -7.91 0.13
C THR A 50 2.95 -6.42 -0.22
N GLU A 51 3.95 -5.68 0.23
CA GLU A 51 4.10 -4.25 -0.10
C GLU A 51 4.43 -4.10 -1.60
N PRO A 52 3.70 -3.27 -2.36
CA PRO A 52 4.09 -2.97 -3.74
C PRO A 52 5.39 -2.17 -3.74
N PRO A 53 6.17 -2.21 -4.83
CA PRO A 53 7.26 -1.28 -5.04
C PRO A 53 6.74 0.17 -5.11
N CYS A 54 7.51 1.13 -4.57
CA CYS A 54 7.17 2.54 -4.68
C CYS A 54 7.59 3.07 -6.05
N GLY A 55 6.71 3.82 -6.70
CA GLY A 55 7.02 4.47 -7.97
C GLY A 55 5.81 5.12 -8.62
N LEU A 56 6.07 5.81 -9.73
CA LEU A 56 5.05 6.38 -10.60
C LEU A 56 4.84 5.42 -11.79
N ASN A 57 4.02 4.37 -11.61
CA ASN A 57 3.64 3.44 -12.68
C ASN A 57 4.84 2.65 -13.25
N THR A 58 5.67 2.10 -12.37
CA THR A 58 6.76 1.18 -12.76
C THR A 58 6.19 -0.17 -13.18
N GLU A 59 6.95 -0.94 -13.94
CA GLU A 59 6.54 -2.28 -14.38
C GLU A 59 6.28 -3.22 -13.21
N GLU A 60 7.14 -3.18 -12.19
CA GLU A 60 6.99 -3.98 -10.97
C GLU A 60 5.72 -3.62 -10.17
N GLN A 61 5.29 -2.35 -10.22
CA GLN A 61 4.05 -1.90 -9.58
C GLN A 61 2.83 -2.41 -10.34
N ARG A 62 2.89 -2.43 -11.68
CA ARG A 62 1.86 -3.06 -12.52
C ARG A 62 1.80 -4.57 -12.30
N ASP A 63 2.95 -5.23 -12.22
CA ASP A 63 3.04 -6.66 -11.94
C ASP A 63 2.43 -6.99 -10.57
N TRP A 64 2.77 -6.21 -9.54
CA TRP A 64 2.12 -6.33 -8.24
C TRP A 64 0.60 -6.18 -8.35
N HIS A 65 0.11 -5.21 -9.12
CA HIS A 65 -1.35 -5.01 -9.29
C HIS A 65 -2.01 -6.15 -10.04
N ASN A 66 -1.37 -6.72 -11.04
CA ASN A 66 -1.88 -7.89 -11.74
C ASN A 66 -1.98 -9.12 -10.82
N ASN A 67 -1.04 -9.28 -9.89
CA ASN A 67 -1.01 -10.37 -8.92
C ASN A 67 -1.78 -10.07 -7.62
N ALA A 68 -2.18 -8.82 -7.38
CA ALA A 68 -2.91 -8.42 -6.19
C ALA A 68 -4.36 -8.93 -6.22
N ASN A 69 -4.91 -9.14 -5.03
CA ASN A 69 -6.30 -9.56 -4.89
C ASN A 69 -7.21 -8.39 -5.27
N PRO A 70 -8.27 -8.62 -6.05
CA PRO A 70 -9.30 -7.61 -6.23
C PRO A 70 -9.89 -7.22 -4.87
N ASP A 71 -10.31 -5.96 -4.76
CA ASP A 71 -11.26 -5.59 -3.72
C ASP A 71 -12.55 -6.35 -4.00
N ASN A 72 -12.74 -7.51 -3.35
CA ASN A 72 -14.01 -8.19 -3.42
C ASN A 72 -15.02 -7.35 -2.63
N GLU A 73 -15.66 -6.39 -3.33
CA GLU A 73 -16.94 -5.81 -2.93
C GLU A 73 -18.09 -6.82 -3.17
N ASP A 74 -17.89 -8.09 -2.83
CA ASP A 74 -18.94 -9.11 -2.97
C ASP A 74 -18.78 -10.16 -1.86
N GLU A 75 -19.45 -9.91 -0.73
CA GLU A 75 -20.50 -10.85 -0.30
C GLU A 75 -21.69 -10.01 0.25
N PRO A 76 -22.92 -10.25 -0.23
CA PRO A 76 -24.15 -9.59 0.23
C PRO A 76 -24.65 -10.03 1.62
#